data_AF-A0AA44Z004-F1
#
_entry.id   AF-A0AA44Z004-F1
#
_cell.length_a   1.000
_cell.length_b   1.000
_cell.length_c   1.000
_cell.angle_alpha   90.00
_cell.angle_beta   90.00
_cell.angle_gamma   90.00
#
_symmetry.space_group_name_H-M   'P 1'
#
loop_
_entity.id
_entity.type
_entity.pdbx_description
1 polymer ?
#
loop_
_entity_poly.entity_id
_entity_poly.type
_entity_poly.pdbx_seq_one_letter_code
_entity_poly.pdbx_strand_id
1 'polypeptide(L)' 'MTTPEITTKDLSERRRLILEVKAEFKSDGFVITPRIEKLTQLYISGQIDLEDLRLHLSIDTLH' A
#
# COMPACT_ATOMS: atom_id res chain seq x y z
N MET A 1 20.54 -5.79 10.71
CA MET A 1 19.57 -4.68 10.62
C MET A 1 18.25 -5.20 11.15
N THR A 2 17.78 -4.69 12.28
CA THR A 2 16.50 -5.09 12.89
C THR A 2 15.37 -4.44 12.13
N THR A 3 14.54 -5.24 11.46
CA THR A 3 13.27 -4.78 10.88
C THR A 3 12.48 -4.11 12.01
N PRO A 4 12.04 -2.84 11.86
CA PRO A 4 11.26 -2.20 12.90
C PRO A 4 10.03 -3.03 13.20
N GLU A 5 9.84 -3.42 14.48
CA GLU A 5 8.66 -4.15 14.91
C GLU A 5 7.43 -3.27 14.70
N ILE A 6 6.60 -3.65 13.73
CA ILE A 6 5.33 -2.99 13.46
C ILE A 6 4.42 -3.20 14.66
N THR A 7 4.05 -2.10 15.31
CA THR A 7 3.06 -2.18 16.38
C THR A 7 1.69 -2.55 15.83
N THR A 8 0.85 -3.18 16.64
CA THR A 8 -0.54 -3.50 16.26
C THR A 8 -1.36 -2.26 15.84
N LYS A 9 -1.03 -1.10 16.43
CA LYS A 9 -1.60 0.20 16.05
C LYS A 9 -1.16 0.60 14.64
N ASP A 10 0.14 0.53 14.35
CA ASP A 10 0.71 0.85 13.03
C ASP A 10 0.11 -0.06 11.93
N LEU A 11 -0.02 -1.36 12.19
CA LEU A 11 -0.68 -2.29 11.27
C LEU A 11 -2.14 -1.91 10.98
N SER A 12 -2.88 -1.48 12.01
CA SER A 12 -4.29 -1.09 11.88
C SER A 12 -4.43 0.19 11.06
N GLU A 13 -3.55 1.17 11.28
CA GLU A 13 -3.50 2.42 10.52
C GLU A 13 -3.14 2.17 9.05
N ARG A 14 -2.14 1.32 8.78
CA ARG A 14 -1.78 0.92 7.41
C ARG A 14 -2.90 0.21 6.69
N ARG A 15 -3.58 -0.73 7.36
CA ARG A 15 -4.74 -1.44 6.77
C ARG A 15 -5.88 -0.49 6.46
N ARG A 16 -6.18 0.44 7.37
CA ARG A 16 -7.22 1.45 7.17
C ARG A 16 -6.92 2.31 5.94
N LEU A 17 -5.70 2.84 5.84
CA LEU A 17 -5.27 3.65 4.70
C LEU A 17 -5.46 2.91 3.37
N ILE A 18 -4.98 1.65 3.28
CA ILE A 18 -5.13 0.86 2.06
C ILE A 18 -6.60 0.60 1.72
N LEU A 19 -7.46 0.34 2.72
CA LEU A 19 -8.89 0.14 2.48
C LEU A 19 -9.58 1.40 1.97
N GLU A 20 -9.26 2.57 2.54
CA GLU A 20 -9.79 3.86 2.08
C GLU A 20 -9.40 4.13 0.63
N VAL A 21 -8.11 3.96 0.29
CA VAL A 21 -7.61 4.14 -1.09
C VAL A 21 -8.26 3.13 -2.04
N LYS A 22 -8.38 1.86 -1.68
CA LYS A 22 -9.03 0.86 -2.54
C LYS A 22 -10.51 1.16 -2.78
N ALA A 23 -11.21 1.70 -1.78
CA ALA A 23 -12.60 2.10 -1.91
C ALA A 23 -12.75 3.27 -2.89
N GLU A 24 -11.85 4.26 -2.82
CA GLU A 24 -11.80 5.40 -3.73
C GLU A 24 -11.54 4.94 -5.17
N PHE A 25 -10.50 4.12 -5.40
CA PHE A 25 -10.20 3.56 -6.73
C PHE A 25 -11.35 2.77 -7.32
N LYS A 26 -12.07 1.99 -6.49
CA LYS A 26 -13.25 1.24 -6.93
C LYS A 26 -14.42 2.16 -7.30
N SER A 27 -14.62 3.25 -6.57
CA SER A 27 -15.64 4.25 -6.86
C SER A 27 -15.37 4.96 -8.19
N ASP A 28 -14.09 5.19 -8.49
CA ASP A 28 -13.64 5.85 -9.72
C ASP A 28 -13.56 4.89 -10.93
N GLY A 29 -13.93 3.62 -10.75
CA GLY A 29 -13.94 2.61 -11.82
C GLY A 29 -12.56 2.07 -12.18
N PHE A 30 -11.53 2.36 -11.40
CA PHE A 30 -10.19 1.81 -11.60
C PHE A 30 -10.10 0.36 -11.14
N VAL A 31 -9.31 -0.43 -11.87
CA VAL A 31 -9.03 -1.84 -11.54
C VAL A 31 -7.74 -1.92 -10.74
N ILE A 32 -7.81 -2.48 -9.53
CA ILE A 32 -6.63 -2.81 -8.74
C ILE A 32 -5.94 -4.00 -9.39
N THR A 33 -4.74 -3.78 -9.92
CA THR A 33 -3.95 -4.84 -10.55
C THR A 33 -3.33 -5.76 -9.49
N PRO A 34 -2.98 -7.02 -9.83
CA PRO A 34 -2.27 -7.92 -8.91
C PRO A 34 -0.95 -7.34 -8.38
N ARG A 35 -0.29 -6.47 -9.15
CA ARG A 35 0.93 -5.77 -8.72
C ARG A 35 0.62 -4.77 -7.60
N ILE A 36 -0.41 -3.93 -7.76
CA ILE A 36 -0.84 -2.97 -6.73
C ILE A 36 -1.24 -3.72 -5.46
N GLU A 37 -2.00 -4.81 -5.60
CA GLU A 37 -2.38 -5.67 -4.47
C GLU A 37 -1.13 -6.16 -3.70
N LYS A 38 -0.12 -6.68 -4.42
CA LYS A 38 1.14 -7.12 -3.82
C LYS A 38 1.90 -5.99 -3.11
N LEU A 39 1.98 -4.80 -3.71
CA LEU A 39 2.63 -3.63 -3.11
C LEU A 39 1.93 -3.20 -1.81
N THR A 40 0.60 -3.18 -1.80
CA THR A 40 -0.16 -2.84 -0.59
C THR A 40 0.05 -3.85 0.54
N GLN A 41 0.18 -5.14 0.22
CA GLN A 41 0.52 -6.18 1.21
C GLN A 41 1.92 -5.98 1.80
N LEU A 42 2.91 -5.65 0.96
CA LEU A 42 4.27 -5.37 1.41
C LEU A 42 4.28 -4.19 2.39
N TYR A 43 3.54 -3.11 2.06
CA TYR A 43 3.39 -1.96 2.94
C TYR A 43 2.69 -2.32 4.26
N ILE A 44 1.58 -3.07 4.23
CA ILE A 44 0.87 -3.51 5.44
C ILE A 44 1.78 -4.39 6.33
N SER A 45 2.58 -5.26 5.72
CA SER A 45 3.57 -6.09 6.43
C SER A 45 4.83 -5.34 6.85
N GLY A 46 4.93 -4.06 6.49
CA GLY A 46 6.07 -3.15 6.67
C GLY A 46 7.40 -3.67 6.19
N GLN A 47 7.37 -4.50 5.14
CA GLN A 47 8.54 -4.80 4.31
C GLN A 47 8.97 -3.59 3.49
N ILE A 48 8.03 -2.66 3.22
CA ILE A 48 8.30 -1.36 2.59
C ILE A 48 7.59 -0.26 3.38
N ASP A 49 8.10 0.97 3.29
CA ASP A 49 7.44 2.14 3.87
C ASP A 49 6.49 2.82 2.86
N LEU A 50 5.93 3.96 3.27
CA LEU A 50 4.99 4.70 2.43
C LEU A 50 5.68 5.38 1.24
N GLU A 51 6.94 5.79 1.37
CA GLU A 51 7.70 6.42 0.29
C GLU A 51 8.03 5.40 -0.80
N ASP A 52 8.48 4.20 -0.40
CA ASP A 52 8.68 3.06 -1.31
C ASP A 52 7.38 2.68 -2.04
N LEU A 53 6.26 2.59 -1.31
CA LEU A 53 4.96 2.31 -1.91
C LEU A 53 4.59 3.36 -2.97
N ARG A 54 4.77 4.65 -2.65
CA ARG A 54 4.50 5.76 -3.59
C ARG A 54 5.41 5.71 -4.81
N LEU A 55 6.69 5.44 -4.62
CA LEU A 55 7.64 5.31 -5.72
C LEU A 55 7.23 4.19 -6.67
N HIS A 56 6.90 3.01 -6.14
CA HIS A 56 6.49 1.87 -6.94
C HIS A 56 5.18 2.06 -7.70
N LEU A 57 4.23 2.82 -7.12
CA LEU A 57 2.97 3.18 -7.79
C LEU A 57 3.18 4.28 -8.84
N SER A 58 4.08 5.23 -8.60
CA SER A 58 4.37 6.34 -9.52
C SER A 58 5.00 5.85 -10.83
N ILE A 59 5.79 4.76 -10.76
CA ILE A 59 6.37 4.09 -11.93
C ILE A 59 5.27 3.49 -12.82
N ASP A 60 4.12 3.07 -12.28
CA ASP A 60 2.99 2.54 -13.07
C ASP A 60 2.15 3.64 -13.74
N THR A 61 2.22 4.89 -13.26
CA THR A 61 1.46 6.02 -13.84
C THR A 61 2.17 6.78 -14.96
N LEU A 62 3.42 6.43 -15.29
CA LEU A 62 4.27 7.14 -16.26
C LEU A 62 4.27 6.53 -17.69
N HIS A 63 3.27 5.72 -18.05
CA HIS A 63 3.15 5.14 -19.39
C HIS A 63 1.81 5.43 -20.06
#